data_AF-A0A3B9J8F8-F1
#
_entry.id   AF-A0A3B9J8F8-F1
#
_cell.length_a   1.000
_cell.length_b   1.000
_cell.length_c   1.000
_cell.angle_alpha   90.00
_cell.angle_beta   90.00
_cell.angle_gamma   90.00
#
_symmetry.space_group_name_H-M   'P 1'
#
loop_
_entity.id
_entity.type
_entity.pdbx_description
1 polymer ?
#
loop_
_entity_poly.entity_id
_entity_poly.type
_entity_poly.pdbx_seq_one_letter_code
_entity_poly.pdbx_strand_id
1 'polypeptide(L)'
;DGNGQNDTYGYCAYIEGSGLANAGIGTRFDWIYGAYGVAGVWNLSSADAVGLNVRSPEFMKAVDYIKTLNDEKVIDPDWPTLKKDEFRARWKQGKCGMMHENFAALANQSNYKDFDTNFPDGQWVAMDAPTGPDGKSSMGVVAKTARIYAVSQKAIDEGKGPAIARLLEWMASDEGYYLLGFGVEGVNYKLDADGFITTEGLDDAAKWTSKEAQPLTQLANMVYIFSDVEMQARYVAYKTTNGRDMDPKAYYAEFQKKPFTEATGQSVINPPANAADFVRFYSENIVQFVLGQKPLTEDAWAEFIATLDSLGAKELEAAAKETLLQAGFVK
;
A
#
# COMPACT_ATOMS: atom_id res chain seq x y z
N ASP A 1 8.74 -24.68 5.81
CA ASP A 1 8.43 -25.24 4.47
C ASP A 1 8.66 -26.76 4.37
N GLY A 2 9.12 -27.44 5.42
CA GLY A 2 9.34 -28.90 5.41
C GLY A 2 10.72 -29.34 4.89
N ASN A 3 11.64 -28.40 4.64
CA ASN A 3 12.97 -28.68 4.12
C ASN A 3 14.01 -29.15 5.18
N GLY A 4 13.64 -29.12 6.47
CA GLY A 4 14.51 -29.48 7.60
C GLY A 4 15.56 -28.44 8.00
N GLN A 5 15.51 -27.24 7.43
CA GLN A 5 16.38 -26.10 7.71
C GLN A 5 15.60 -25.01 8.47
N ASN A 6 16.34 -24.19 9.23
CA ASN A 6 15.77 -23.05 9.95
C ASN A 6 15.95 -21.76 9.14
N ASP A 7 15.29 -21.70 7.97
CA ASP A 7 15.41 -20.61 6.99
C ASP A 7 14.06 -19.95 6.65
N THR A 8 13.04 -20.20 7.47
CA THR A 8 11.71 -19.57 7.38
C THR A 8 11.44 -18.67 8.57
N TYR A 9 10.69 -17.59 8.33
CA TYR A 9 10.29 -16.62 9.33
C TYR A 9 8.78 -16.60 9.48
N GLY A 10 8.30 -16.38 10.72
CA GLY A 10 6.87 -16.25 10.98
C GLY A 10 6.27 -15.05 10.24
N TYR A 11 7.01 -13.95 10.17
CA TYR A 11 6.59 -12.73 9.46
C TYR A 11 7.70 -12.17 8.58
N CYS A 12 7.36 -11.83 7.34
CA CYS A 12 8.26 -11.07 6.46
C CYS A 12 7.69 -9.68 6.21
N ALA A 13 8.55 -8.69 6.24
CA ALA A 13 8.22 -7.30 5.91
C ALA A 13 9.43 -6.56 5.35
N TYR A 14 9.17 -5.36 4.85
CA TYR A 14 10.16 -4.33 4.61
C TYR A 14 9.55 -2.99 5.02
N ILE A 15 10.39 -1.97 5.23
CA ILE A 15 9.92 -0.61 5.47
C ILE A 15 9.32 -0.05 4.18
N GLU A 16 8.00 0.08 4.14
CA GLU A 16 7.26 0.51 2.95
C GLU A 16 7.04 2.03 2.91
N GLY A 17 7.52 2.65 1.83
CA GLY A 17 7.23 4.03 1.49
C GLY A 17 8.17 5.07 2.09
N SER A 18 7.91 6.33 1.75
CA SER A 18 8.57 7.50 2.32
C SER A 18 7.54 8.64 2.45
N GLY A 19 7.89 9.66 3.23
CA GLY A 19 7.03 10.82 3.45
C GLY A 19 6.09 10.67 4.64
N LEU A 20 5.37 11.74 4.93
CA LEU A 20 4.64 11.91 6.19
C LEU A 20 3.53 10.86 6.41
N ALA A 21 2.84 10.44 5.34
CA ALA A 21 1.77 9.45 5.44
C ALA A 21 2.24 8.05 5.86
N ASN A 22 3.55 7.76 5.71
CA ASN A 22 4.16 6.47 6.04
C ASN A 22 5.34 6.61 7.01
N ALA A 23 5.40 7.70 7.79
CA ALA A 23 6.44 7.86 8.82
C ALA A 23 6.42 6.69 9.82
N GLY A 24 7.60 6.25 10.27
CA GLY A 24 7.75 5.05 11.10
C GLY A 24 8.30 3.88 10.29
N ILE A 25 7.72 2.69 10.48
CA ILE A 25 8.14 1.45 9.78
C ILE A 25 7.17 1.04 8.66
N GLY A 26 6.25 1.94 8.30
CA GLY A 26 5.34 1.81 7.17
C GLY A 26 4.16 0.86 7.39
N THR A 27 3.30 0.77 6.37
CA THR A 27 2.02 0.05 6.36
C THR A 27 2.13 -1.45 6.58
N ARG A 28 3.31 -2.05 6.40
CA ARG A 28 3.51 -3.49 6.63
C ARG A 28 3.37 -3.87 8.10
N PHE A 29 3.50 -2.95 9.04
CA PHE A 29 3.28 -3.24 10.45
C PHE A 29 1.94 -2.70 10.98
N ASP A 30 1.12 -2.10 10.12
CA ASP A 30 -0.12 -1.45 10.51
C ASP A 30 -1.18 -2.40 11.07
N TRP A 31 -1.13 -3.69 10.76
CA TRP A 31 -2.02 -4.67 11.39
C TRP A 31 -1.74 -4.82 12.90
N ILE A 32 -0.48 -4.63 13.32
CA ILE A 32 -0.12 -4.60 14.75
C ILE A 32 -0.61 -3.29 15.35
N TYR A 33 -0.28 -2.15 14.75
CA TYR A 33 -0.76 -0.85 15.22
C TYR A 33 -2.30 -0.78 15.29
N GLY A 34 -2.99 -1.41 14.35
CA GLY A 34 -4.44 -1.57 14.32
C GLY A 34 -5.00 -2.39 15.48
N ALA A 35 -4.32 -3.46 15.87
CA ALA A 35 -4.67 -4.23 17.07
C ALA A 35 -4.54 -3.42 18.38
N TYR A 36 -3.70 -2.37 18.39
CA TYR A 36 -3.57 -1.41 19.49
C TYR A 36 -4.42 -0.14 19.30
N GLY A 37 -5.21 -0.05 18.22
CA GLY A 37 -6.08 1.10 17.94
C GLY A 37 -5.36 2.36 17.45
N VAL A 38 -4.12 2.23 16.95
CA VAL A 38 -3.24 3.34 16.56
C VAL A 38 -2.65 3.15 15.15
N ALA A 39 -3.40 2.51 14.25
CA ALA A 39 -2.98 2.27 12.86
C ALA A 39 -2.65 3.57 12.11
N GLY A 40 -1.56 3.53 11.32
CA GLY A 40 -1.07 4.67 10.54
C GLY A 40 -0.47 5.79 11.39
N VAL A 41 -0.13 6.90 10.73
CA VAL A 41 0.57 8.03 11.38
C VAL A 41 -0.37 8.93 12.19
N TRP A 42 -1.63 9.06 11.76
CA TRP A 42 -2.58 10.04 12.26
C TRP A 42 -3.79 9.39 12.94
N ASN A 43 -4.18 9.92 14.10
CA ASN A 43 -5.49 9.68 14.67
C ASN A 43 -6.46 10.72 14.09
N LEU A 44 -7.46 10.28 13.32
CA LEU A 44 -8.47 11.14 12.71
C LEU A 44 -9.90 10.85 13.24
N SER A 45 -10.01 10.17 14.40
CA SER A 45 -11.29 9.64 14.89
C SER A 45 -12.30 10.70 15.33
N SER A 46 -11.85 11.88 15.74
CA SER A 46 -12.69 13.04 16.10
C SER A 46 -11.87 14.32 16.06
N ALA A 47 -12.53 15.49 16.03
CA ALA A 47 -11.84 16.78 16.10
C ALA A 47 -10.95 16.94 17.36
N ASP A 48 -11.33 16.35 18.49
CA ASP A 48 -10.56 16.42 19.73
C ASP A 48 -9.40 15.42 19.79
N ALA A 49 -9.47 14.35 19.00
CA ALA A 49 -8.45 13.32 18.94
C ALA A 49 -7.41 13.54 17.83
N VAL A 50 -7.59 14.55 16.96
CA VAL A 50 -6.64 14.82 15.87
C VAL A 50 -5.22 15.01 16.40
N GLY A 51 -4.31 14.14 15.95
CA GLY A 51 -2.90 14.19 16.32
C GLY A 51 -2.12 13.00 15.76
N LEU A 52 -0.82 12.99 16.00
CA LEU A 52 0.04 11.87 15.64
C LEU A 52 -0.21 10.69 16.58
N ASN A 53 -0.43 9.49 16.03
CA ASN A 53 -0.64 8.26 16.81
C ASN A 53 0.53 7.96 17.76
N VAL A 54 1.75 8.41 17.43
CA VAL A 54 2.96 8.25 18.24
C VAL A 54 2.86 8.86 19.65
N ARG A 55 1.92 9.81 19.86
CA ARG A 55 1.66 10.41 21.18
C ARG A 55 0.88 9.47 22.11
N SER A 56 0.16 8.50 21.55
CA SER A 56 -0.62 7.55 22.34
C SER A 56 0.30 6.54 23.03
N PRO A 57 0.13 6.26 24.33
CA PRO A 57 0.86 5.18 25.02
C PRO A 57 0.75 3.82 24.32
N GLU A 58 -0.37 3.57 23.65
CA GLU A 58 -0.71 2.37 22.89
C GLU A 58 0.23 2.17 21.69
N PHE A 59 0.75 3.26 21.13
CA PHE A 59 1.76 3.19 20.08
C PHE A 59 3.08 2.65 20.61
N MET A 60 3.51 3.08 21.79
CA MET A 60 4.70 2.52 22.44
C MET A 60 4.53 1.04 22.77
N LYS A 61 3.33 0.63 23.25
CA LYS A 61 3.00 -0.79 23.48
C LYS A 61 3.02 -1.62 22.19
N ALA A 62 2.52 -1.06 21.07
CA ALA A 62 2.60 -1.72 19.78
C ALA A 62 4.06 -1.89 19.31
N VAL A 63 4.90 -0.85 19.49
CA VAL A 63 6.35 -0.94 19.20
C VAL A 63 7.03 -2.00 20.07
N ASP A 64 6.65 -2.11 21.34
CA ASP A 64 7.17 -3.14 22.25
C ASP A 64 6.80 -4.57 21.80
N TYR A 65 5.59 -4.76 21.29
CA TYR A 65 5.20 -6.04 20.70
C TYR A 65 6.01 -6.37 19.44
N ILE A 66 6.22 -5.39 18.55
CA ILE A 66 7.05 -5.58 17.35
C ILE A 66 8.50 -5.90 17.75
N LYS A 67 9.02 -5.21 18.77
CA LYS A 67 10.32 -5.50 19.37
C LYS A 67 10.38 -6.94 19.89
N THR A 68 9.35 -7.43 20.58
CA THR A 68 9.28 -8.82 21.06
C THR A 68 9.38 -9.80 19.90
N LEU A 69 8.61 -9.59 18.82
CA LEU A 69 8.69 -10.43 17.61
C LEU A 69 10.07 -10.39 16.95
N ASN A 70 10.74 -9.24 16.98
CA ASN A 70 12.10 -9.08 16.46
C ASN A 70 13.13 -9.83 17.33
N ASP A 71 13.07 -9.65 18.65
CA ASP A 71 13.99 -10.27 19.62
C ASP A 71 13.83 -11.80 19.64
N GLU A 72 12.60 -12.30 19.48
CA GLU A 72 12.28 -13.71 19.34
C GLU A 72 12.56 -14.29 17.95
N LYS A 73 13.07 -13.46 17.01
CA LYS A 73 13.41 -13.85 15.62
C LYS A 73 12.23 -14.39 14.82
N VAL A 74 11.01 -13.94 15.14
CA VAL A 74 9.79 -14.26 14.39
C VAL A 74 9.77 -13.47 13.07
N ILE A 75 10.27 -12.24 13.09
CA ILE A 75 10.39 -11.38 11.90
C ILE A 75 11.68 -11.72 11.17
N ASP A 76 11.61 -11.73 9.83
CA ASP A 76 12.76 -11.74 8.96
C ASP A 76 13.81 -10.69 9.40
N PRO A 77 15.03 -11.07 9.81
CA PRO A 77 16.01 -10.15 10.40
C PRO A 77 16.46 -9.04 9.46
N ASP A 78 16.29 -9.21 8.14
CA ASP A 78 16.68 -8.22 7.15
C ASP A 78 15.58 -7.18 6.86
N TRP A 79 14.41 -7.27 7.52
CA TRP A 79 13.28 -6.35 7.35
C TRP A 79 13.65 -4.84 7.35
N PRO A 80 14.64 -4.34 8.12
CA PRO A 80 14.97 -2.91 8.12
C PRO A 80 15.66 -2.45 6.83
N THR A 81 16.33 -3.36 6.13
CA THR A 81 17.17 -3.04 4.96
C THR A 81 16.59 -3.57 3.65
N LEU A 82 15.72 -4.58 3.73
CA LEU A 82 15.07 -5.20 2.59
C LEU A 82 14.38 -4.19 1.67
N LYS A 83 14.52 -4.41 0.38
CA LYS A 83 13.75 -3.73 -0.67
C LYS A 83 12.56 -4.58 -1.07
N LYS A 84 11.56 -3.93 -1.66
CA LYS A 84 10.31 -4.56 -2.10
C LYS A 84 10.52 -5.83 -2.94
N ASP A 85 11.45 -5.80 -3.89
CA ASP A 85 11.69 -6.94 -4.78
C ASP A 85 12.41 -8.09 -4.06
N GLU A 86 13.27 -7.78 -3.09
CA GLU A 86 13.92 -8.78 -2.24
C GLU A 86 12.90 -9.44 -1.30
N PHE A 87 12.03 -8.65 -0.66
CA PHE A 87 10.90 -9.15 0.12
C PHE A 87 10.01 -10.08 -0.74
N ARG A 88 9.72 -9.69 -1.98
CA ARG A 88 8.92 -10.51 -2.90
C ARG A 88 9.60 -11.81 -3.28
N ALA A 89 10.91 -11.78 -3.50
CA ALA A 89 11.68 -12.99 -3.75
C ALA A 89 11.60 -13.96 -2.56
N ARG A 90 11.60 -13.46 -1.31
CA ARG A 90 11.53 -14.30 -0.11
C ARG A 90 10.23 -15.08 0.03
N TRP A 91 9.07 -14.43 -0.12
CA TRP A 91 7.81 -15.16 -0.01
C TRP A 91 7.61 -16.14 -1.16
N LYS A 92 8.13 -15.84 -2.37
CA LYS A 92 8.15 -16.77 -3.51
C LYS A 92 9.03 -18.00 -3.28
N GLN A 93 10.06 -17.85 -2.45
CA GLN A 93 10.95 -18.94 -2.00
C GLN A 93 10.42 -19.66 -0.76
N GLY A 94 9.19 -19.38 -0.30
CA GLY A 94 8.59 -20.06 0.84
C GLY A 94 9.17 -19.67 2.20
N LYS A 95 9.94 -18.56 2.27
CA LYS A 95 10.60 -18.11 3.50
C LYS A 95 9.67 -17.43 4.50
N CYS A 96 8.45 -17.10 4.10
CA CYS A 96 7.53 -16.29 4.89
C CYS A 96 6.31 -17.12 5.30
N GLY A 97 5.97 -17.11 6.59
CA GLY A 97 4.71 -17.69 7.08
C GLY A 97 3.53 -16.73 6.96
N MET A 98 3.77 -15.45 7.23
CA MET A 98 2.80 -14.36 7.11
C MET A 98 3.45 -13.14 6.43
N MET A 99 2.63 -12.33 5.77
CA MET A 99 3.04 -11.07 5.18
C MET A 99 1.84 -10.15 4.94
N HIS A 100 2.11 -8.85 4.81
CA HIS A 100 1.18 -7.88 4.24
C HIS A 100 1.61 -7.59 2.79
N GLU A 101 0.77 -7.85 1.79
CA GLU A 101 1.06 -7.63 0.37
C GLU A 101 -0.20 -7.21 -0.40
N ASN A 102 0.01 -6.45 -1.49
CA ASN A 102 -1.07 -6.06 -2.39
C ASN A 102 -1.66 -7.28 -3.12
N PHE A 103 -3.00 -7.34 -3.25
CA PHE A 103 -3.69 -8.49 -3.87
C PHE A 103 -3.15 -8.85 -5.25
N ALA A 104 -2.83 -7.87 -6.09
CA ALA A 104 -2.33 -8.10 -7.45
C ALA A 104 -0.89 -8.60 -7.42
N ALA A 105 -0.06 -8.06 -6.53
CA ALA A 105 1.30 -8.50 -6.36
C ALA A 105 1.39 -9.93 -5.82
N LEU A 106 0.45 -10.29 -4.93
CA LEU A 106 0.30 -11.64 -4.40
C LEU A 106 -0.21 -12.60 -5.48
N ALA A 107 -1.36 -12.31 -6.08
CA ALA A 107 -2.15 -13.34 -6.77
C ALA A 107 -2.01 -13.36 -8.29
N ASN A 108 -1.54 -12.29 -8.94
CA ASN A 108 -1.37 -12.31 -10.40
C ASN A 108 -0.35 -13.39 -10.81
N GLN A 109 -0.67 -14.12 -11.88
CA GLN A 109 0.13 -15.26 -12.35
C GLN A 109 1.61 -14.90 -12.56
N SER A 110 1.89 -13.71 -13.10
CA SER A 110 3.26 -13.23 -13.34
C SER A 110 4.11 -13.13 -12.07
N ASN A 111 3.49 -13.01 -10.89
CA ASN A 111 4.19 -12.98 -9.61
C ASN A 111 4.07 -14.30 -8.84
N TYR A 112 2.91 -14.94 -8.86
CA TYR A 112 2.64 -16.14 -8.06
C TYR A 112 3.31 -17.40 -8.62
N LYS A 113 3.58 -17.46 -9.93
CA LYS A 113 4.09 -18.65 -10.63
C LYS A 113 5.31 -19.28 -9.97
N ASP A 114 6.26 -18.49 -9.49
CA ASP A 114 7.49 -19.02 -8.88
C ASP A 114 7.19 -19.71 -7.55
N PHE A 115 6.31 -19.13 -6.73
CA PHE A 115 5.84 -19.76 -5.49
C PHE A 115 5.12 -21.07 -5.80
N ASP A 116 4.19 -21.03 -6.76
CA ASP A 116 3.39 -22.18 -7.17
C ASP A 116 4.24 -23.34 -7.72
N THR A 117 5.30 -23.03 -8.46
CA THR A 117 6.23 -24.03 -9.01
C THR A 117 7.01 -24.73 -7.90
N ASN A 118 7.46 -23.96 -6.91
CA ASN A 118 8.27 -24.48 -5.80
C ASN A 118 7.42 -25.18 -4.72
N PHE A 119 6.19 -24.69 -4.51
CA PHE A 119 5.29 -25.13 -3.45
C PHE A 119 3.88 -25.35 -4.04
N PRO A 120 3.68 -26.37 -4.90
CA PRO A 120 2.40 -26.59 -5.60
C PRO A 120 1.22 -26.80 -4.65
N ASP A 121 1.46 -27.40 -3.49
CA ASP A 121 0.44 -27.59 -2.44
C ASP A 121 0.36 -26.40 -1.46
N GLY A 122 1.25 -25.43 -1.61
CA GLY A 122 1.31 -24.20 -0.83
C GLY A 122 0.17 -23.24 -1.15
N GLN A 123 -0.28 -22.50 -0.14
CA GLN A 123 -1.34 -21.53 -0.34
C GLN A 123 -1.21 -20.33 0.58
N TRP A 124 -1.51 -19.16 0.01
CA TRP A 124 -1.72 -17.94 0.77
C TRP A 124 -3.21 -17.81 1.07
N VAL A 125 -3.55 -17.37 2.27
CA VAL A 125 -4.93 -17.19 2.70
C VAL A 125 -5.06 -15.79 3.29
N ALA A 126 -6.14 -15.10 2.94
CA ALA A 126 -6.47 -13.83 3.56
C ALA A 126 -6.82 -14.05 5.04
N MET A 127 -6.08 -13.40 5.93
CA MET A 127 -6.34 -13.46 7.37
C MET A 127 -7.22 -12.30 7.82
N ASP A 128 -7.96 -12.51 8.91
CA ASP A 128 -8.64 -11.43 9.62
C ASP A 128 -7.64 -10.60 10.43
N ALA A 129 -7.99 -9.34 10.67
CA ALA A 129 -7.21 -8.48 11.55
C ALA A 129 -7.17 -9.09 12.96
N PRO A 130 -5.99 -9.16 13.60
CA PRO A 130 -5.93 -9.61 14.98
C PRO A 130 -6.64 -8.63 15.90
N THR A 131 -7.15 -9.15 17.01
CA THR A 131 -7.72 -8.34 18.09
C THR A 131 -6.66 -8.19 19.18
N GLY A 132 -6.30 -6.96 19.51
CA GLY A 132 -5.31 -6.69 20.55
C GLY A 132 -5.90 -6.76 21.96
N PRO A 133 -5.07 -6.51 22.99
CA PRO A 133 -5.45 -6.67 24.40
C PRO A 133 -6.68 -5.86 24.83
N ASP A 134 -6.88 -4.68 24.23
CA ASP A 134 -7.97 -3.75 24.55
C ASP A 134 -9.18 -3.92 23.60
N GLY A 135 -9.24 -5.02 22.85
CA GLY A 135 -10.35 -5.34 21.94
C GLY A 135 -10.36 -4.53 20.63
N LYS A 136 -9.30 -3.78 20.32
CA LYS A 136 -9.15 -3.05 19.06
C LYS A 136 -8.68 -4.00 17.96
N SER A 137 -9.09 -3.73 16.72
CA SER A 137 -8.76 -4.54 15.56
C SER A 137 -8.86 -3.71 14.27
N SER A 138 -7.83 -3.80 13.42
CA SER A 138 -7.77 -3.18 12.10
C SER A 138 -6.61 -3.78 11.32
N MET A 139 -6.76 -3.97 10.00
CA MET A 139 -5.66 -4.38 9.09
C MET A 139 -4.68 -3.24 8.82
N GLY A 140 -5.06 -2.00 9.16
CA GLY A 140 -4.28 -0.79 8.95
C GLY A 140 -5.14 0.38 8.55
N VAL A 141 -4.59 1.34 7.82
CA VAL A 141 -5.36 2.50 7.34
C VAL A 141 -5.94 2.29 5.95
N VAL A 142 -7.11 2.86 5.70
CA VAL A 142 -7.68 3.05 4.36
C VAL A 142 -7.77 4.54 4.06
N ALA A 143 -7.20 4.95 2.93
CA ALA A 143 -7.35 6.29 2.39
C ALA A 143 -8.09 6.23 1.06
N LYS A 144 -9.28 6.84 0.99
CA LYS A 144 -10.06 6.98 -0.24
C LYS A 144 -9.57 8.19 -1.01
N THR A 145 -8.42 8.05 -1.68
CA THR A 145 -7.82 9.15 -2.43
C THR A 145 -8.40 9.23 -3.84
N ALA A 146 -8.52 10.46 -4.36
CA ALA A 146 -8.75 10.71 -5.77
C ALA A 146 -7.41 10.90 -6.48
N ARG A 147 -7.31 10.47 -7.74
CA ARG A 147 -6.20 10.89 -8.61
C ARG A 147 -6.45 12.33 -9.01
N ILE A 148 -5.50 13.23 -8.71
CA ILE A 148 -5.60 14.65 -9.01
C ILE A 148 -4.59 14.97 -10.11
N TYR A 149 -5.06 15.54 -11.22
CA TYR A 149 -4.21 16.14 -12.25
C TYR A 149 -4.26 17.65 -12.13
N ALA A 150 -3.10 18.30 -12.05
CA ALA A 150 -3.00 19.75 -12.00
C ALA A 150 -2.52 20.30 -13.34
N VAL A 151 -3.12 21.40 -13.79
CA VAL A 151 -2.64 22.18 -14.94
C VAL A 151 -1.81 23.34 -14.41
N SER A 152 -0.58 23.48 -14.87
CA SER A 152 0.30 24.55 -14.40
C SER A 152 -0.18 25.92 -14.87
N GLN A 153 0.03 26.95 -14.05
CA GLN A 153 -0.29 28.34 -14.42
C GLN A 153 0.40 28.74 -15.72
N LYS A 154 1.66 28.33 -15.91
CA LYS A 154 2.41 28.55 -17.15
C LYS A 154 1.69 28.02 -18.39
N ALA A 155 1.10 26.83 -18.33
CA ALA A 155 0.36 26.28 -19.47
C ALA A 155 -0.89 27.10 -19.79
N ILE A 156 -1.55 27.64 -18.77
CA ILE A 156 -2.69 28.55 -18.92
C ILE A 156 -2.24 29.88 -19.56
N ASP A 157 -1.17 30.48 -19.05
CA ASP A 157 -0.63 31.75 -19.55
C ASP A 157 -0.13 31.63 -21.01
N GLU A 158 0.38 30.46 -21.40
CA GLU A 158 0.76 30.12 -22.78
C GLU A 158 -0.45 29.80 -23.69
N GLY A 159 -1.68 29.95 -23.20
CA GLY A 159 -2.91 29.71 -23.97
C GLY A 159 -3.23 28.25 -24.26
N LYS A 160 -2.58 27.29 -23.57
CA LYS A 160 -2.77 25.85 -23.80
C LYS A 160 -4.01 25.28 -23.10
N GLY A 161 -4.66 26.05 -22.24
CA GLY A 161 -5.82 25.63 -21.44
C GLY A 161 -6.90 24.89 -22.27
N PRO A 162 -7.42 25.47 -23.36
CA PRO A 162 -8.43 24.81 -24.19
C PRO A 162 -7.97 23.48 -24.81
N ALA A 163 -6.68 23.36 -25.19
CA ALA A 163 -6.14 22.13 -25.75
C ALA A 163 -5.98 21.03 -24.69
N ILE A 164 -5.52 21.41 -23.48
CA ILE A 164 -5.41 20.49 -22.34
C ILE A 164 -6.79 20.01 -21.92
N ALA A 165 -7.79 20.90 -21.85
CA ALA A 165 -9.16 20.52 -21.54
C ALA A 165 -9.72 19.49 -22.54
N ARG A 166 -9.56 19.72 -23.85
CA ARG A 166 -9.96 18.75 -24.88
C ARG A 166 -9.23 17.41 -24.76
N LEU A 167 -7.94 17.42 -24.41
CA LEU A 167 -7.20 16.19 -24.20
C LEU A 167 -7.78 15.40 -23.01
N LEU A 168 -7.99 16.05 -21.88
CA LEU A 168 -8.55 15.40 -20.68
C LEU A 168 -9.97 14.88 -20.93
N GLU A 169 -10.79 15.62 -21.67
CA GLU A 169 -12.14 15.19 -22.09
C GLU A 169 -12.08 13.97 -23.02
N TRP A 170 -11.21 13.99 -24.03
CA TRP A 170 -11.00 12.84 -24.91
C TRP A 170 -10.48 11.61 -24.14
N MET A 171 -9.55 11.79 -23.20
CA MET A 171 -9.05 10.70 -22.36
C MET A 171 -10.15 10.05 -21.51
N ALA A 172 -11.18 10.80 -21.15
CA ALA A 172 -12.34 10.32 -20.40
C ALA A 172 -13.45 9.74 -21.29
N SER A 173 -13.34 9.83 -22.61
CA SER A 173 -14.24 9.15 -23.56
C SER A 173 -13.92 7.65 -23.67
N ASP A 174 -14.85 6.84 -24.17
CA ASP A 174 -14.62 5.41 -24.40
C ASP A 174 -13.40 5.18 -25.30
N GLU A 175 -13.29 5.92 -26.41
CA GLU A 175 -12.15 5.82 -27.33
C GLU A 175 -10.82 6.06 -26.62
N GLY A 176 -10.71 7.17 -25.89
CA GLY A 176 -9.49 7.53 -25.17
C GLY A 176 -9.17 6.56 -24.03
N TYR A 177 -10.19 6.13 -23.28
CA TYR A 177 -10.05 5.15 -22.21
C TYR A 177 -9.46 3.83 -22.72
N TYR A 178 -10.08 3.25 -23.76
CA TYR A 178 -9.63 1.98 -24.30
C TYR A 178 -8.27 2.09 -25.00
N LEU A 179 -8.04 3.16 -25.77
CA LEU A 179 -6.76 3.35 -26.47
C LEU A 179 -5.60 3.47 -25.48
N LEU A 180 -5.75 4.28 -24.43
CA LEU A 180 -4.69 4.50 -23.44
C LEU A 180 -4.55 3.36 -22.42
N GLY A 181 -5.63 2.62 -22.17
CA GLY A 181 -5.63 1.47 -21.27
C GLY A 181 -5.11 0.18 -21.92
N PHE A 182 -5.54 -0.10 -23.16
CA PHE A 182 -5.40 -1.42 -23.79
C PHE A 182 -4.86 -1.37 -25.24
N GLY A 183 -4.63 -0.19 -25.82
CA GLY A 183 -4.15 -0.06 -27.20
C GLY A 183 -5.29 -0.09 -28.23
N VAL A 184 -5.02 -0.60 -29.43
CA VAL A 184 -5.99 -0.58 -30.54
C VAL A 184 -6.80 -1.88 -30.58
N GLU A 185 -8.12 -1.78 -30.66
CA GLU A 185 -9.01 -2.94 -30.83
C GLU A 185 -8.70 -3.70 -32.13
N GLY A 186 -8.69 -5.03 -32.08
CA GLY A 186 -8.30 -5.90 -33.19
C GLY A 186 -6.79 -6.07 -33.36
N VAL A 187 -5.98 -5.22 -32.73
CA VAL A 187 -4.50 -5.28 -32.77
C VAL A 187 -3.94 -5.73 -31.43
N ASN A 188 -4.25 -5.00 -30.36
CA ASN A 188 -3.69 -5.23 -29.02
C ASN A 188 -4.65 -5.95 -28.08
N TYR A 189 -5.96 -5.80 -28.32
CA TYR A 189 -7.03 -6.45 -27.60
C TYR A 189 -8.25 -6.65 -28.52
N LYS A 190 -9.24 -7.41 -28.07
CA LYS A 190 -10.58 -7.53 -28.67
C LYS A 190 -11.63 -7.46 -27.56
N LEU A 191 -12.88 -7.23 -27.91
CA LEU A 191 -14.02 -7.48 -27.04
C LEU A 191 -14.60 -8.87 -27.27
N ASP A 192 -14.92 -9.58 -26.19
CA ASP A 192 -15.68 -10.82 -26.26
C ASP A 192 -17.19 -10.57 -26.37
N ALA A 193 -17.99 -11.64 -26.37
CA ALA A 193 -19.45 -11.55 -26.53
C ALA A 193 -20.16 -10.78 -25.39
N ASP A 194 -19.52 -10.72 -24.22
CA ASP A 194 -20.03 -10.04 -23.02
C ASP A 194 -19.47 -8.61 -22.89
N GLY A 195 -18.64 -8.17 -23.84
CA GLY A 195 -18.03 -6.84 -23.86
C GLY A 195 -16.77 -6.71 -23.00
N PHE A 196 -16.15 -7.83 -22.61
CA PHE A 196 -14.89 -7.82 -21.86
C PHE A 196 -13.66 -7.90 -22.77
N ILE A 197 -12.56 -7.34 -22.28
CA ILE A 197 -11.27 -7.38 -22.97
C ILE A 197 -10.74 -8.81 -23.02
N THR A 198 -10.47 -9.31 -24.22
CA THR A 198 -9.75 -10.57 -24.49
C THR A 198 -8.56 -10.35 -25.41
N THR A 199 -7.58 -11.24 -25.32
CA THR A 199 -6.42 -11.30 -26.23
C THR A 199 -6.37 -12.59 -27.03
N GLU A 200 -7.46 -13.37 -27.03
CA GLU A 200 -7.54 -14.64 -27.73
C GLU A 200 -7.37 -14.46 -29.26
N GLY A 201 -6.52 -15.31 -29.83
CA GLY A 201 -6.20 -15.31 -31.25
C GLY A 201 -5.44 -14.06 -31.73
N LEU A 202 -4.85 -13.27 -30.82
CA LEU A 202 -3.86 -12.24 -31.15
C LEU A 202 -2.45 -12.82 -31.04
N ASP A 203 -1.53 -12.27 -31.84
CA ASP A 203 -0.09 -12.52 -31.70
C ASP A 203 0.38 -12.11 -30.29
N ASP A 204 1.16 -12.95 -29.62
CA ASP A 204 1.67 -12.72 -28.27
C ASP A 204 2.43 -11.38 -28.15
N ALA A 205 3.18 -11.00 -29.18
CA ALA A 205 3.91 -9.72 -29.19
C ALA A 205 2.97 -8.52 -29.30
N ALA A 206 1.79 -8.69 -29.91
CA ALA A 206 0.83 -7.61 -30.11
C ALA A 206 -0.08 -7.37 -28.91
N LYS A 207 -0.27 -8.37 -28.04
CA LYS A 207 -1.14 -8.26 -26.84
C LYS A 207 -0.77 -7.05 -26.01
N TRP A 208 -1.77 -6.32 -25.51
CA TRP A 208 -1.53 -5.14 -24.65
C TRP A 208 -0.73 -5.46 -23.38
N THR A 209 -0.74 -6.72 -22.92
CA THR A 209 0.05 -7.21 -21.79
C THR A 209 1.49 -7.57 -22.15
N SER A 210 1.86 -7.58 -23.44
CA SER A 210 3.21 -7.92 -23.90
C SER A 210 4.21 -6.86 -23.45
N LYS A 211 5.50 -7.22 -23.45
CA LYS A 211 6.57 -6.27 -23.14
C LYS A 211 6.68 -5.21 -24.24
N GLU A 212 6.44 -5.62 -25.48
CA GLU A 212 6.54 -4.82 -26.70
C GLU A 212 5.41 -3.77 -26.77
N ALA A 213 4.23 -4.08 -26.21
CA ALA A 213 3.08 -3.18 -26.17
C ALA A 213 3.09 -2.21 -24.97
N GLN A 214 3.93 -2.42 -23.95
CA GLN A 214 3.98 -1.53 -22.77
C GLN A 214 4.14 -0.04 -23.09
N PRO A 215 4.89 0.39 -24.14
CA PRO A 215 4.95 1.80 -24.51
C PRO A 215 3.60 2.41 -24.91
N LEU A 216 2.61 1.62 -25.32
CA LEU A 216 1.27 2.08 -25.70
C LEU A 216 0.44 2.48 -24.49
N THR A 217 0.61 1.79 -23.36
CA THR A 217 -0.24 1.93 -22.16
C THR A 217 0.39 2.80 -21.07
N GLN A 218 1.37 3.66 -21.43
CA GLN A 218 2.08 4.52 -20.46
C GLN A 218 1.15 5.53 -19.77
N LEU A 219 0.06 5.91 -20.42
CA LEU A 219 -0.96 6.81 -19.88
C LEU A 219 -2.15 6.06 -19.26
N ALA A 220 -2.11 4.72 -19.14
CA ALA A 220 -3.20 3.94 -18.55
C ALA A 220 -3.53 4.41 -17.12
N ASN A 221 -2.53 4.84 -16.37
CA ASN A 221 -2.71 5.43 -15.04
C ASN A 221 -3.50 6.75 -15.03
N MET A 222 -3.71 7.40 -16.18
CA MET A 222 -4.54 8.59 -16.28
C MET A 222 -5.99 8.31 -16.58
N VAL A 223 -6.31 7.11 -17.10
CA VAL A 223 -7.66 6.76 -17.53
C VAL A 223 -8.29 5.67 -16.67
N TYR A 224 -7.50 4.81 -16.04
CA TYR A 224 -8.01 3.71 -15.22
C TYR A 224 -8.81 4.18 -14.01
N ILE A 225 -10.02 3.63 -13.90
CA ILE A 225 -11.04 3.93 -12.89
C ILE A 225 -11.52 2.69 -12.15
N PHE A 226 -10.86 1.53 -12.37
CA PHE A 226 -11.26 0.24 -11.79
C PHE A 226 -12.69 -0.17 -12.17
N SER A 227 -13.08 0.05 -13.43
CA SER A 227 -14.34 -0.48 -13.99
C SER A 227 -14.33 -2.01 -14.01
N ASP A 228 -15.49 -2.64 -14.12
CA ASP A 228 -15.57 -4.11 -14.23
C ASP A 228 -14.78 -4.63 -15.44
N VAL A 229 -14.85 -3.92 -16.58
CA VAL A 229 -14.09 -4.28 -17.79
C VAL A 229 -12.59 -4.26 -17.52
N GLU A 230 -12.10 -3.22 -16.86
CA GLU A 230 -10.69 -3.09 -16.50
C GLU A 230 -10.25 -4.14 -15.48
N MET A 231 -11.07 -4.41 -14.47
CA MET A 231 -10.78 -5.41 -13.45
C MET A 231 -10.68 -6.81 -14.07
N GLN A 232 -11.59 -7.16 -14.99
CA GLN A 232 -11.56 -8.43 -15.69
C GLN A 232 -10.33 -8.55 -16.60
N ALA A 233 -9.98 -7.49 -17.32
CA ALA A 233 -8.81 -7.46 -18.20
C ALA A 233 -7.49 -7.64 -17.43
N ARG A 234 -7.35 -6.96 -16.29
CA ARG A 234 -6.07 -6.86 -15.54
C ARG A 234 -5.84 -8.02 -14.56
N TYR A 235 -6.91 -8.67 -14.11
CA TYR A 235 -6.88 -9.63 -13.01
C TYR A 235 -7.57 -10.93 -13.42
N VAL A 236 -6.94 -11.62 -14.37
CA VAL A 236 -7.45 -12.85 -14.99
C VAL A 236 -7.21 -14.05 -14.07
N ALA A 237 -8.24 -14.87 -13.87
CA ALA A 237 -8.13 -16.11 -13.14
C ALA A 237 -7.36 -17.17 -13.95
N TYR A 238 -6.62 -18.03 -13.27
CA TYR A 238 -5.79 -19.07 -13.89
C TYR A 238 -5.75 -20.33 -13.03
N LYS A 239 -5.24 -21.41 -13.63
CA LYS A 239 -4.96 -22.66 -12.92
C LYS A 239 -3.53 -22.69 -12.44
N THR A 240 -3.33 -23.03 -11.17
CA THR A 240 -2.01 -23.35 -10.62
C THR A 240 -1.47 -24.67 -11.20
N THR A 241 -0.22 -24.98 -10.90
CA THR A 241 0.52 -26.17 -11.34
C THR A 241 -0.21 -27.47 -10.96
N ASN A 242 -0.89 -27.50 -9.81
CA ASN A 242 -1.72 -28.62 -9.37
C ASN A 242 -3.22 -28.50 -9.74
N GLY A 243 -3.62 -27.50 -10.55
CA GLY A 243 -4.97 -27.36 -11.07
C GLY A 243 -5.98 -26.64 -10.14
N ARG A 244 -5.53 -26.05 -9.03
CA ARG A 244 -6.36 -25.19 -8.18
C ARG A 244 -6.69 -23.88 -8.92
N ASP A 245 -7.90 -23.37 -8.70
CA ASP A 245 -8.30 -22.05 -9.16
C ASP A 245 -7.59 -20.95 -8.38
N MET A 246 -6.99 -20.02 -9.11
CA MET A 246 -6.41 -18.80 -8.57
C MET A 246 -7.08 -17.59 -9.23
N ASP A 247 -7.78 -16.79 -8.43
CA ASP A 247 -8.45 -15.56 -8.87
C ASP A 247 -7.95 -14.36 -8.05
N PRO A 248 -7.15 -13.46 -8.64
CA PRO A 248 -6.71 -12.25 -7.94
C PRO A 248 -7.87 -11.37 -7.45
N LYS A 249 -9.01 -11.37 -8.13
CA LYS A 249 -10.18 -10.59 -7.71
C LYS A 249 -10.84 -11.19 -6.47
N ALA A 250 -10.71 -12.49 -6.23
CA ALA A 250 -11.19 -13.11 -4.99
C ALA A 250 -10.40 -12.58 -3.78
N TYR A 251 -9.09 -12.40 -3.90
CA TYR A 251 -8.28 -11.74 -2.85
C TYR A 251 -8.68 -10.28 -2.69
N TYR A 252 -8.88 -9.55 -3.79
CA TYR A 252 -9.33 -8.16 -3.73
C TYR A 252 -10.65 -8.03 -2.95
N ALA A 253 -11.65 -8.83 -3.33
CA ALA A 253 -12.96 -8.83 -2.69
C ALA A 253 -12.88 -9.25 -1.21
N GLU A 254 -12.00 -10.20 -0.86
CA GLU A 254 -11.82 -10.63 0.52
C GLU A 254 -11.10 -9.57 1.37
N PHE A 255 -10.07 -8.92 0.83
CA PHE A 255 -9.36 -7.84 1.51
C PHE A 255 -10.29 -6.65 1.79
N GLN A 256 -11.21 -6.33 0.87
CA GLN A 256 -12.18 -5.25 1.05
C GLN A 256 -13.17 -5.47 2.22
N LYS A 257 -13.34 -6.70 2.68
CA LYS A 257 -14.22 -7.02 3.83
C LYS A 257 -13.52 -6.80 5.17
N LYS A 258 -12.20 -6.69 5.19
CA LYS A 258 -11.43 -6.60 6.44
C LYS A 258 -11.61 -5.22 7.08
N PRO A 259 -11.56 -5.12 8.43
CA PRO A 259 -11.66 -3.83 9.09
C PRO A 259 -10.43 -2.98 8.79
N PHE A 260 -10.64 -1.73 8.37
CA PHE A 260 -9.59 -0.73 8.21
C PHE A 260 -9.96 0.54 8.96
N THR A 261 -8.95 1.22 9.48
CA THR A 261 -9.07 2.55 10.09
C THR A 261 -9.23 3.58 8.99
N GLU A 262 -10.35 4.31 9.00
CA GLU A 262 -10.58 5.43 8.08
C GLU A 262 -9.48 6.48 8.29
N ALA A 263 -8.76 6.82 7.22
CA ALA A 263 -7.70 7.81 7.26
C ALA A 263 -7.64 8.65 5.99
N THR A 264 -8.75 8.83 5.27
CA THR A 264 -8.78 9.59 4.01
C THR A 264 -8.34 11.03 4.22
N GLY A 265 -8.73 11.65 5.34
CA GLY A 265 -8.34 13.03 5.66
C GLY A 265 -6.83 13.27 5.69
N GLN A 266 -6.01 12.23 5.88
CA GLN A 266 -4.55 12.40 5.86
C GLN A 266 -4.03 12.95 4.53
N SER A 267 -4.75 12.73 3.42
CA SER A 267 -4.30 13.15 2.08
C SER A 267 -4.34 14.66 1.86
N VAL A 268 -5.02 15.41 2.75
CA VAL A 268 -5.05 16.88 2.70
C VAL A 268 -4.11 17.51 3.73
N ILE A 269 -3.43 16.71 4.56
CA ILE A 269 -2.45 17.23 5.53
C ILE A 269 -1.16 17.57 4.78
N ASN A 270 -0.82 18.85 4.78
CA ASN A 270 0.43 19.31 4.18
C ASN A 270 1.61 18.94 5.09
N PRO A 271 2.71 18.42 4.53
CA PRO A 271 3.89 18.12 5.31
C PRO A 271 4.58 19.40 5.79
N PRO A 272 5.34 19.37 6.90
CA PRO A 272 6.05 20.55 7.39
C PRO A 272 7.19 20.92 6.44
N ALA A 273 7.70 22.15 6.49
CA ALA A 273 8.76 22.61 5.58
C ALA A 273 10.04 21.75 5.64
N ASN A 274 10.33 21.15 6.81
CA ASN A 274 11.43 20.23 7.08
C ASN A 274 10.99 18.74 7.01
N ALA A 275 9.99 18.40 6.18
CA ALA A 275 9.40 17.06 6.11
C ALA A 275 10.42 15.91 6.03
N ALA A 276 11.50 16.09 5.27
CA ALA A 276 12.53 15.07 5.12
C ALA A 276 13.21 14.74 6.46
N ASP A 277 13.58 15.76 7.24
CA ASP A 277 14.20 15.56 8.56
C ASP A 277 13.21 15.06 9.59
N PHE A 278 11.97 15.59 9.56
CA PHE A 278 10.89 15.13 10.44
C PHE A 278 10.63 13.63 10.26
N VAL A 279 10.40 13.20 9.02
CA VAL A 279 10.08 11.80 8.69
C VAL A 279 11.27 10.89 8.96
N ARG A 280 12.49 11.34 8.64
CA ARG A 280 13.73 10.59 8.93
C ARG A 280 13.89 10.36 10.42
N PHE A 281 13.83 11.42 11.23
CA PHE A 281 13.96 11.32 12.69
C PHE A 281 12.89 10.41 13.29
N TYR A 282 11.62 10.59 12.89
CA TYR A 282 10.53 9.72 13.30
C TYR A 282 10.87 8.25 13.01
N SER A 283 11.14 7.94 11.74
CA SER A 283 11.26 6.57 11.25
C SER A 283 12.50 5.86 11.83
N GLU A 284 13.64 6.55 11.86
CA GLU A 284 14.89 6.00 12.41
C GLU A 284 14.75 5.67 13.90
N ASN A 285 14.06 6.51 14.70
CA ASN A 285 13.86 6.21 16.13
C ASN A 285 12.96 4.99 16.33
N ILE A 286 11.86 4.85 15.59
CA ILE A 286 11.01 3.65 15.69
C ILE A 286 11.80 2.40 15.33
N VAL A 287 12.60 2.43 14.26
CA VAL A 287 13.50 1.31 13.90
C VAL A 287 14.49 1.02 15.03
N GLN A 288 15.14 2.03 15.61
CA GLN A 288 16.11 1.86 16.70
C GLN A 288 15.49 1.25 17.95
N PHE A 289 14.25 1.63 18.30
CA PHE A 289 13.52 1.02 19.41
C PHE A 289 13.23 -0.46 19.13
N VAL A 290 12.67 -0.78 17.96
CA VAL A 290 12.35 -2.17 17.57
C VAL A 290 13.61 -3.05 17.56
N LEU A 291 14.71 -2.55 17.02
CA LEU A 291 15.99 -3.28 16.95
C LEU A 291 16.75 -3.32 18.28
N GLY A 292 16.24 -2.68 19.34
CA GLY A 292 16.92 -2.59 20.63
C GLY A 292 18.21 -1.77 20.62
N GLN A 293 18.43 -0.95 19.59
CA GLN A 293 19.56 -0.01 19.49
C GLN A 293 19.37 1.19 20.42
N LYS A 294 18.10 1.53 20.72
CA LYS A 294 17.70 2.50 21.73
C LYS A 294 16.80 1.79 22.75
N PRO A 295 16.95 2.02 24.06
CA PRO A 295 16.06 1.42 25.06
C PRO A 295 14.63 1.93 24.89
N LEU A 296 13.65 1.03 24.91
CA LEU A 296 12.23 1.38 24.85
C LEU A 296 11.69 1.60 26.28
N THR A 297 12.02 2.76 26.86
CA THR A 297 11.54 3.20 28.18
C THR A 297 10.70 4.47 28.05
N GLU A 298 9.89 4.78 29.07
CA GLU A 298 9.08 6.01 29.09
C GLU A 298 9.93 7.27 28.91
N ASP A 299 11.10 7.33 29.57
CA ASP A 299 12.04 8.47 29.45
C ASP A 299 12.59 8.61 28.02
N ALA A 300 13.02 7.51 27.41
CA ALA A 300 13.56 7.51 26.05
C ALA A 300 12.49 7.83 25.00
N TRP A 301 11.24 7.41 25.25
CA TRP A 301 10.08 7.75 24.45
C TRP A 301 9.74 9.25 24.60
N ALA A 302 9.73 9.77 25.82
CA ALA A 302 9.49 11.18 26.09
C ALA A 302 10.54 12.09 25.42
N GLU A 303 11.82 11.72 25.43
CA GLU A 303 12.88 12.44 24.70
C GLU A 303 12.65 12.39 23.19
N PHE A 304 12.22 11.24 22.66
CA PHE A 304 11.85 11.10 21.25
C PHE A 304 10.69 12.04 20.87
N ILE A 305 9.62 12.07 21.67
CA ILE A 305 8.48 12.98 21.46
C ILE A 305 8.90 14.45 21.58
N ALA A 306 9.71 14.82 22.58
CA ALA A 306 10.22 16.18 22.76
C ALA A 306 11.06 16.63 21.55
N THR A 307 11.84 15.72 20.97
CA THR A 307 12.61 16.02 19.77
C THR A 307 11.71 16.16 18.54
N LEU A 308 10.69 15.32 18.38
CA LEU A 308 9.67 15.50 17.34
C LEU A 308 8.96 16.87 17.47
N ASP A 309 8.62 17.29 18.69
CA ASP A 309 8.07 18.62 18.95
C ASP A 309 9.05 19.73 18.50
N SER A 310 10.35 19.59 18.78
CA SER A 310 11.37 20.55 18.30
C SER A 310 11.50 20.61 16.77
N LEU A 311 11.09 19.54 16.08
CA LEU A 311 11.03 19.47 14.61
C LEU A 311 9.70 19.98 14.04
N GLY A 312 8.79 20.49 14.87
CA GLY A 312 7.54 21.12 14.45
C GLY A 312 6.30 20.22 14.55
N ALA A 313 6.32 19.14 15.34
CA ALA A 313 5.18 18.22 15.44
C ALA A 313 3.90 18.93 15.92
N LYS A 314 3.99 19.84 16.89
CA LYS A 314 2.82 20.54 17.45
C LYS A 314 2.18 21.48 16.43
N GLU A 315 3.00 22.22 15.70
CA GLU A 315 2.56 23.12 14.64
C GLU A 315 1.92 22.33 13.49
N LEU A 316 2.53 21.19 13.12
CA LEU A 316 2.00 20.28 12.12
C LEU A 316 0.62 19.73 12.52
N GLU A 317 0.45 19.28 13.77
CA GLU A 317 -0.83 18.77 14.28
C GLU A 317 -1.91 19.86 14.34
N ALA A 318 -1.55 21.08 14.77
CA ALA A 318 -2.47 22.22 14.78
C ALA A 318 -2.95 22.57 13.36
N ALA A 319 -2.02 22.67 12.40
CA ALA A 319 -2.34 22.95 11.00
C ALA A 319 -3.14 21.81 10.35
N ALA A 320 -2.82 20.55 10.68
CA ALA A 320 -3.58 19.39 10.24
C ALA A 320 -5.03 19.46 10.74
N LYS A 321 -5.25 19.71 12.04
CA LYS A 321 -6.58 19.84 12.63
C LYS A 321 -7.41 20.93 11.95
N GLU A 322 -6.82 22.11 11.72
CA GLU A 322 -7.48 23.20 11.00
C GLU A 322 -7.89 22.78 9.58
N THR A 323 -6.95 22.19 8.83
CA THR A 323 -7.19 21.73 7.46
C THR A 323 -8.29 20.68 7.39
N LEU A 324 -8.28 19.70 8.31
CA LEU A 324 -9.27 18.63 8.38
C LEU A 324 -10.67 19.13 8.73
N LEU A 325 -10.78 20.11 9.63
CA LEU A 325 -12.04 20.77 9.97
C LEU A 325 -12.59 21.56 8.77
N GLN A 326 -11.75 22.35 8.10
CA GLN A 326 -12.15 23.12 6.92
C GLN A 326 -12.58 22.23 5.76
N ALA A 327 -11.90 21.11 5.55
CA ALA A 327 -12.22 20.12 4.52
C ALA A 327 -13.38 19.18 4.90
N GLY A 328 -13.86 19.23 6.16
CA GLY A 328 -14.99 18.42 6.63
C GLY A 328 -14.65 16.93 6.86
N PHE A 329 -13.38 16.57 6.98
CA PHE A 329 -12.94 15.21 7.27
C PHE A 329 -13.10 14.83 8.75
N VAL A 330 -13.09 15.82 9.64
CA VAL A 330 -13.40 15.65 11.07
C VAL A 330 -14.46 16.65 11.49
N LYS A 331 -15.28 16.28 12.47
CA LYS A 331 -16.37 17.08 13.02
C LYS A 331 -16.23 17.16 14.53
#